data_AF-A0A443SHH6-F1
#
_entry.id   AF-A0A443SHH6-F1
#
_cell.length_a   1.000
_cell.length_b   1.000
_cell.length_c   1.000
_cell.angle_alpha   90.00
_cell.angle_beta   90.00
_cell.angle_gamma   90.00
#
_symmetry.space_group_name_H-M   'P 1'
#
loop_
_entity.id
_entity.type
_entity.pdbx_description
1 polymer ?
#
loop_
_entity_poly.entity_id
_entity_poly.type
_entity_poly.pdbx_seq_one_letter_code
_entity_poly.pdbx_strand_id
1 'polypeptide(L)'
;MQTVHCQCEGLRDGFYPDSEQCDRFVKCESGKQVKSGLCPDGLVFNNYGALSKPRCMFRHEADCSKYKHCDNGVAFEGSCPDGLSFSQEYGICDWAENVPGCAAQNSVGFQCPEFNAARYPLVGNPRFPDKEDCRKFYVCIATFHDNNNYVMSPRHLACEYGRVFDSKTNECDEVENVIGW
;
A
#
# COMPACT_ATOMS: atom_id res chain seq x y z
N MET A 1 7.88 25.73 -33.89
CA MET A 1 8.54 26.28 -32.68
C MET A 1 7.71 25.83 -31.50
N GLN A 2 8.23 24.87 -30.73
CA GLN A 2 7.51 24.17 -29.66
C GLN A 2 7.28 25.10 -28.47
N THR A 3 6.03 25.16 -28.03
CA THR A 3 5.52 26.01 -26.95
C THR A 3 6.11 25.57 -25.60
N VAL A 4 6.65 26.53 -24.84
CA VAL A 4 7.18 26.34 -23.48
C VAL A 4 6.02 25.93 -22.56
N HIS A 5 6.08 24.73 -21.97
CA HIS A 5 5.17 24.35 -20.90
C HIS A 5 5.77 24.87 -19.58
N CYS A 6 5.29 26.03 -19.11
CA CYS A 6 5.63 26.56 -17.79
C CYS A 6 5.02 25.66 -16.70
N GLN A 7 5.69 24.56 -16.35
CA GLN A 7 5.20 23.58 -15.37
C GLN A 7 4.95 24.17 -13.97
N CYS A 8 5.54 25.32 -13.61
CA CYS A 8 5.49 25.87 -12.25
C CYS A 8 4.45 26.98 -12.01
N GLU A 9 3.74 27.46 -13.04
CA GLU A 9 2.76 28.55 -12.86
C GLU A 9 1.57 28.08 -12.00
N GLY A 10 1.32 28.78 -10.89
CA GLY A 10 0.28 28.42 -9.93
C GLY A 10 0.64 27.29 -8.96
N LEU A 11 1.84 26.72 -9.09
CA LEU A 11 2.35 25.72 -8.15
C LEU A 11 3.00 26.40 -6.92
N ARG A 12 2.95 25.69 -5.79
CA ARG A 12 3.67 26.11 -4.57
C ARG A 12 5.15 25.78 -4.70
N ASP A 13 5.96 26.32 -3.79
CA ASP A 13 7.37 25.97 -3.74
C ASP A 13 7.53 24.48 -3.39
N GLY A 14 8.28 23.74 -4.20
CA GLY A 14 8.39 22.30 -4.07
C GLY A 14 9.03 21.60 -5.26
N PHE A 15 9.01 20.28 -5.23
CA PHE A 15 9.46 19.41 -6.31
C PHE A 15 8.26 18.75 -6.99
N TYR A 16 8.28 18.71 -8.31
CA TYR A 16 7.18 18.25 -9.17
C TYR A 16 7.67 17.27 -10.22
N PRO A 17 6.82 16.32 -10.66
CA PRO A 17 7.20 15.32 -11.64
C PRO A 17 7.32 15.98 -13.01
N ASP A 18 8.24 15.48 -13.82
CA ASP A 18 8.25 15.78 -15.24
C ASP A 18 7.09 15.05 -15.94
N SER A 19 6.49 15.67 -16.95
CA SER A 19 5.33 15.13 -17.67
C SER A 19 5.67 14.01 -18.65
N GLU A 20 6.95 13.83 -18.99
CA GLU A 20 7.41 12.85 -19.99
C GLU A 20 8.36 11.79 -19.39
N GLN A 21 9.10 12.14 -18.34
CA GLN A 21 10.11 11.27 -17.71
C GLN A 21 9.82 11.03 -16.23
N CYS A 22 9.45 9.81 -15.86
CA CYS A 22 9.04 9.47 -14.50
C CYS A 22 10.17 9.60 -13.46
N ASP A 23 11.42 9.42 -13.86
CA ASP A 23 12.61 9.59 -13.00
C ASP A 23 13.07 11.06 -12.93
N ARG A 24 12.47 11.96 -13.70
CA ARG A 24 12.83 13.37 -13.74
C ARG A 24 11.90 14.21 -12.88
N PHE A 25 12.49 15.23 -12.24
CA PHE A 25 11.76 16.19 -11.43
C PHE A 25 12.24 17.61 -11.64
N VAL A 26 11.36 18.55 -11.33
CA VAL A 26 11.61 19.99 -11.37
C VAL A 26 11.40 20.60 -10.00
N LYS A 27 12.26 21.55 -9.61
CA LYS A 27 12.06 22.37 -8.42
C LYS A 27 11.40 23.68 -8.85
N CYS A 28 10.24 23.96 -8.29
CA CYS A 28 9.54 25.23 -8.45
C CYS A 28 9.82 26.12 -7.23
N GLU A 29 10.19 27.37 -7.47
CA GLU A 29 10.28 28.42 -6.46
C GLU A 29 9.66 29.71 -7.02
N SER A 30 8.75 30.33 -6.28
CA SER A 30 8.05 31.55 -6.70
C SER A 30 7.42 31.44 -8.10
N GLY A 31 6.80 30.29 -8.39
CA GLY A 31 6.15 30.00 -9.66
C GLY A 31 7.09 29.76 -10.85
N LYS A 32 8.40 29.64 -10.61
CA LYS A 32 9.40 29.40 -11.66
C LYS A 32 10.17 28.11 -11.42
N GLN A 33 10.48 27.40 -12.51
CA GLN A 33 11.40 26.28 -12.45
C GLN A 33 12.82 26.81 -12.20
N VAL A 34 13.40 26.45 -11.05
CA VAL A 34 14.75 26.88 -10.66
C VAL A 34 15.78 25.77 -10.78
N LYS A 35 15.35 24.51 -10.80
CA LYS A 35 16.23 23.35 -10.93
C LYS A 35 15.48 22.20 -11.61
N SER A 36 16.22 21.34 -12.30
CA SER A 36 15.78 19.99 -12.65
C SER A 36 16.77 18.97 -12.11
N GLY A 37 16.31 17.73 -11.97
CA GLY A 37 17.14 16.60 -11.58
C GLY A 37 16.55 15.29 -12.06
N LEU A 38 17.38 14.25 -11.98
CA LEU A 38 16.98 12.87 -12.14
C LEU A 38 17.11 12.16 -10.79
N CYS A 39 16.22 11.21 -10.57
CA CYS A 39 16.39 10.22 -9.54
C CYS A 39 17.59 9.31 -9.87
N PRO A 40 18.24 8.71 -8.86
CA PRO A 40 19.23 7.67 -9.10
C PRO A 40 18.64 6.52 -9.93
N ASP A 41 19.50 5.84 -10.68
CA ASP A 41 19.10 4.76 -11.59
C ASP A 41 18.19 3.73 -10.91
N GLY A 42 17.07 3.43 -11.58
CA GLY A 42 16.06 2.48 -11.09
C GLY A 42 15.09 3.05 -10.07
N LEU A 43 15.10 4.36 -9.80
CA LEU A 43 14.11 5.04 -8.96
C LEU A 43 13.28 6.05 -9.75
N VAL A 44 12.04 6.25 -9.31
CA VAL A 44 11.06 7.15 -9.95
C VAL A 44 10.74 8.31 -9.01
N PHE A 45 10.55 9.51 -9.55
CA PHE A 45 10.22 10.66 -8.72
C PHE A 45 8.79 10.57 -8.16
N ASN A 46 8.66 10.90 -6.88
CA ASN A 46 7.41 10.97 -6.15
C ASN A 46 7.20 12.40 -5.65
N ASN A 47 6.07 13.02 -5.99
CA ASN A 47 5.72 14.39 -5.59
C ASN A 47 5.08 14.49 -4.19
N TYR A 48 4.65 13.38 -3.59
CA TYR A 48 4.00 13.37 -2.27
C TYR A 48 5.00 13.74 -1.16
N GLY A 49 4.81 14.93 -0.60
CA GLY A 49 5.67 15.46 0.47
C GLY A 49 7.06 15.89 -0.01
N ALA A 50 7.25 16.08 -1.33
CA ALA A 50 8.49 16.55 -1.92
C ALA A 50 8.58 18.09 -1.90
N LEU A 51 8.47 18.71 -0.72
CA LEU A 51 8.53 20.18 -0.58
C LEU A 51 9.98 20.67 -0.52
N SER A 52 10.79 20.11 0.38
CA SER A 52 12.16 20.58 0.63
C SER A 52 13.25 19.71 0.00
N LYS A 53 12.97 18.43 -0.26
CA LYS A 53 13.88 17.48 -0.92
C LYS A 53 13.13 16.63 -1.97
N PRO A 54 13.78 16.26 -3.09
CA PRO A 54 13.18 15.33 -4.04
C PRO A 54 13.01 13.96 -3.38
N ARG A 55 11.91 13.27 -3.68
CA ARG A 55 11.68 11.90 -3.23
C ARG A 55 11.72 10.99 -4.43
N CYS A 56 12.55 9.96 -4.34
CA CYS A 56 12.71 8.97 -5.38
C CYS A 56 12.34 7.61 -4.78
N MET A 57 11.34 6.94 -5.35
CA MET A 57 10.80 5.68 -4.86
C MET A 57 10.48 4.73 -6.03
N PHE A 58 10.52 3.42 -5.78
CA PHE A 58 10.19 2.41 -6.78
C PHE A 58 9.65 1.14 -6.11
N ARG A 59 8.58 0.55 -6.65
CA ARG A 59 8.02 -0.73 -6.13
C ARG A 59 8.96 -1.89 -6.49
N HIS A 60 9.10 -2.88 -5.61
CA HIS A 60 9.80 -4.11 -5.97
C HIS A 60 9.01 -4.91 -7.04
N GLU A 61 9.68 -5.44 -8.06
CA GLU A 61 9.01 -6.05 -9.22
C GLU A 61 8.18 -7.30 -8.86
N ALA A 62 8.70 -8.12 -7.95
CA ALA A 62 8.08 -9.40 -7.57
C ALA A 62 7.33 -9.37 -6.23
N ASP A 63 7.58 -8.37 -5.39
CA ASP A 63 7.05 -8.32 -4.02
C ASP A 63 6.34 -6.99 -3.82
N CYS A 64 5.02 -7.01 -3.93
CA CYS A 64 4.19 -5.82 -3.83
C CYS A 64 4.31 -5.11 -2.46
N SER A 65 4.74 -5.81 -1.41
CA SER A 65 4.92 -5.23 -0.07
C SER A 65 6.21 -4.42 0.06
N LYS A 66 7.13 -4.54 -0.90
CA LYS A 66 8.45 -3.92 -0.84
C LYS A 66 8.60 -2.73 -1.78
N TYR A 67 9.39 -1.78 -1.35
CA TYR A 67 9.75 -0.61 -2.16
C TYR A 67 11.19 -0.19 -1.88
N LYS A 68 11.77 0.56 -2.81
CA LYS A 68 13.04 1.25 -2.62
C LYS A 68 12.80 2.73 -2.47
N HIS A 69 13.59 3.39 -1.64
CA HIS A 69 13.58 4.83 -1.50
C HIS A 69 15.01 5.37 -1.39
N CYS A 70 15.21 6.63 -1.77
CA CYS A 70 16.50 7.31 -1.64
C CYS A 70 16.52 8.18 -0.37
N ASP A 71 17.54 8.01 0.46
CA ASP A 71 17.89 8.98 1.50
C ASP A 71 19.36 9.39 1.37
N ASN A 72 19.59 10.70 1.24
CA ASN A 72 20.92 11.30 1.05
C ASN A 72 21.78 10.66 -0.06
N GLY A 73 21.16 10.25 -1.16
CA GLY A 73 21.84 9.64 -2.31
C GLY A 73 22.10 8.14 -2.17
N VAL A 74 21.64 7.52 -1.07
CA VAL A 74 21.75 6.08 -0.83
C VAL A 74 20.37 5.44 -0.97
N ALA A 75 20.28 4.36 -1.74
CA ALA A 75 19.05 3.60 -1.89
C ALA A 75 18.87 2.62 -0.73
N PHE A 76 17.69 2.63 -0.12
CA PHE A 76 17.28 1.73 0.95
C PHE A 76 16.03 0.95 0.54
N GLU A 77 15.97 -0.33 0.91
CA GLU A 77 14.75 -1.13 0.81
C GLU A 77 13.87 -0.86 2.04
N GLY A 78 12.59 -0.59 1.79
CA GLY A 78 11.54 -0.48 2.79
C GLY A 78 10.47 -1.54 2.56
N SER A 79 9.73 -1.83 3.63
CA SER A 79 8.58 -2.73 3.61
C SER A 79 7.34 -1.98 4.07
N CYS A 80 6.23 -2.24 3.39
CA CYS A 80 4.92 -1.81 3.83
C CYS A 80 4.50 -2.59 5.09
N PRO A 81 3.63 -2.00 5.93
CA PRO A 81 2.96 -2.76 6.99
C PRO A 81 2.29 -4.03 6.45
N ASP A 82 2.16 -5.04 7.31
CA ASP A 82 1.58 -6.35 6.98
C ASP A 82 0.26 -6.19 6.19
N GLY A 83 0.19 -6.81 5.02
CA GLY A 83 -1.00 -6.84 4.16
C GLY A 83 -1.23 -5.62 3.27
N LEU A 84 -0.29 -4.67 3.22
CA LEU A 84 -0.33 -3.54 2.29
C LEU A 84 0.67 -3.71 1.14
N SER A 85 0.35 -3.07 0.01
CA SER A 85 1.19 -3.00 -1.19
C SER A 85 1.65 -1.58 -1.45
N PHE A 86 2.87 -1.39 -1.94
CA PHE A 86 3.36 -0.07 -2.29
C PHE A 86 2.73 0.42 -3.61
N SER A 87 1.90 1.46 -3.52
CA SER A 87 1.41 2.22 -4.68
C SER A 87 2.51 3.17 -5.13
N GLN A 88 3.12 2.92 -6.29
CA GLN A 88 4.14 3.81 -6.85
C GLN A 88 3.54 5.13 -7.36
N GLU A 89 2.27 5.12 -7.79
CA GLU A 89 1.54 6.32 -8.22
C GLU A 89 1.37 7.31 -7.08
N TYR A 90 1.01 6.82 -5.89
CA TYR A 90 0.78 7.66 -4.71
C TYR A 90 1.97 7.71 -3.75
N GLY A 91 2.96 6.84 -3.95
CA GLY A 91 4.13 6.72 -3.10
C GLY A 91 3.82 6.36 -1.65
N ILE A 92 2.76 5.59 -1.44
CA ILE A 92 2.29 5.14 -0.12
C ILE A 92 2.00 3.64 -0.15
N CYS A 93 1.88 3.04 1.03
CA CYS A 93 1.35 1.70 1.17
C CYS A 93 -0.18 1.77 1.14
N ASP A 94 -0.78 1.12 0.17
CA ASP A 94 -2.22 1.04 -0.06
C ASP A 94 -2.66 -0.42 -0.08
N TRP A 95 -3.97 -0.65 -0.11
CA TRP A 95 -4.53 -1.97 -0.30
C TRP A 95 -4.13 -2.54 -1.66
N ALA A 96 -3.79 -3.83 -1.69
CA ALA A 96 -3.25 -4.48 -2.89
C ALA A 96 -4.16 -4.33 -4.12
N GLU A 97 -5.48 -4.31 -3.94
CA GLU A 97 -6.45 -4.11 -5.03
C GLU A 97 -6.42 -2.71 -5.65
N ASN A 98 -5.93 -1.70 -4.92
CA ASN A 98 -5.75 -0.34 -5.43
C ASN A 98 -4.43 -0.19 -6.19
N VAL A 99 -3.57 -1.21 -6.16
CA VAL A 99 -2.25 -1.18 -6.78
C VAL A 99 -2.25 -2.09 -8.02
N PRO A 100 -2.13 -1.52 -9.23
CA PRO A 100 -2.12 -2.32 -10.46
C PRO A 100 -1.09 -3.44 -10.45
N GLY A 101 -1.55 -4.66 -10.77
CA GLY A 101 -0.72 -5.87 -10.80
C GLY A 101 -0.44 -6.49 -9.42
N CYS A 102 -1.01 -5.97 -8.35
CA CYS A 102 -0.96 -6.60 -7.02
C CYS A 102 -2.29 -7.27 -6.69
N ALA A 103 -2.22 -8.29 -5.84
CA ALA A 103 -3.38 -9.00 -5.31
C ALA A 103 -3.22 -9.19 -3.81
N ALA A 104 -4.31 -9.05 -3.06
CA ALA A 104 -4.30 -9.17 -1.60
C ALA A 104 -3.85 -10.58 -1.16
N GLN A 105 -4.24 -11.62 -1.92
CA GLN A 105 -3.83 -13.00 -1.64
C GLN A 105 -2.31 -13.17 -1.71
N ASN A 106 -1.64 -12.53 -2.66
CA ASN A 106 -0.18 -12.59 -2.80
C ASN A 106 0.55 -11.74 -1.76
N SER A 107 -0.06 -10.63 -1.36
CA SER A 107 0.53 -9.69 -0.39
C SER A 107 0.45 -10.22 1.05
N VAL A 108 -0.52 -11.10 1.31
CA VAL A 108 -0.80 -11.66 2.64
C VAL A 108 -0.42 -13.14 2.75
N GLY A 109 -0.36 -13.87 1.63
CA GLY A 109 -0.09 -15.32 1.64
C GLY A 109 -1.26 -16.18 2.10
N PHE A 110 -2.47 -15.61 2.20
CA PHE A 110 -3.68 -16.31 2.62
C PHE A 110 -4.76 -16.23 1.52
N GLN A 111 -5.51 -17.31 1.33
CA GLN A 111 -6.63 -17.32 0.39
C GLN A 111 -7.94 -17.50 1.16
N CYS A 112 -8.85 -16.55 0.96
CA CYS A 112 -10.18 -16.61 1.56
C CYS A 112 -10.94 -17.86 1.09
N PRO A 113 -11.51 -18.65 2.01
CA PRO A 113 -12.38 -19.77 1.65
C PRO A 113 -13.61 -19.30 0.87
N GLU A 114 -14.15 -20.17 0.00
CA GLU A 114 -15.41 -19.88 -0.70
C GLU A 114 -16.54 -19.70 0.31
N PHE A 115 -17.20 -18.55 0.27
CA PHE A 115 -18.32 -18.24 1.14
C PHE A 115 -19.51 -17.74 0.31
N ASN A 116 -20.71 -18.20 0.67
CA ASN A 116 -21.92 -17.81 -0.05
C ASN A 116 -22.26 -16.34 0.21
N ALA A 117 -22.15 -15.49 -0.82
CA ALA A 117 -22.50 -14.06 -0.76
C ALA A 117 -23.88 -13.76 -0.16
N ALA A 118 -24.85 -14.67 -0.28
CA ALA A 118 -26.18 -14.50 0.31
C ALA A 118 -26.15 -14.48 1.86
N ARG A 119 -25.07 -14.94 2.50
CA ARG A 119 -24.90 -14.93 3.96
C ARG A 119 -24.14 -13.72 4.48
N TYR A 120 -23.53 -12.90 3.61
CA TYR A 120 -22.73 -11.75 4.00
C TYR A 120 -23.50 -10.72 4.87
N PRO A 121 -24.79 -10.40 4.59
CA PRO A 121 -25.55 -9.48 5.45
C PRO A 121 -25.85 -10.03 6.86
N LEU A 122 -25.75 -11.35 7.05
CA LEU A 122 -26.17 -12.02 8.28
C LEU A 122 -25.01 -12.32 9.24
N VAL A 123 -23.79 -12.50 8.70
CA VAL A 123 -22.61 -12.96 9.46
C VAL A 123 -21.51 -11.89 9.52
N GLY A 124 -21.54 -10.89 8.63
CA GLY A 124 -20.45 -9.93 8.47
C GLY A 124 -19.23 -10.53 7.76
N ASN A 125 -18.07 -9.87 7.89
CA ASN A 125 -16.81 -10.34 7.30
C ASN A 125 -16.27 -11.57 8.06
N PRO A 126 -16.13 -12.74 7.41
CA PRO A 126 -15.61 -13.93 8.09
C PRO A 126 -14.15 -13.75 8.51
N ARG A 127 -13.81 -14.34 9.66
CA ARG A 127 -12.48 -14.26 10.29
C ARG A 127 -11.87 -15.65 10.44
N PHE A 128 -10.56 -15.74 10.31
CA PHE A 128 -9.83 -17.01 10.36
C PHE A 128 -8.55 -16.86 11.19
N PRO A 129 -8.20 -17.84 12.04
CA PRO A 129 -6.99 -17.75 12.85
C PRO A 129 -5.74 -17.77 11.97
N ASP A 130 -4.73 -17.00 12.36
CA ASP A 130 -3.38 -17.23 11.88
C ASP A 130 -2.78 -18.48 12.56
N LYS A 131 -2.01 -19.28 11.82
CA LYS A 131 -1.46 -20.55 12.31
C LYS A 131 -0.11 -20.40 12.98
N GLU A 132 0.59 -19.30 12.74
CA GLU A 132 1.94 -19.02 13.23
C GLU A 132 1.92 -18.03 14.40
N ASP A 133 0.92 -17.15 14.46
CA ASP A 133 0.76 -16.16 15.52
C ASP A 133 -0.67 -16.12 16.07
N CYS A 134 -0.86 -16.63 17.29
CA CYS A 134 -2.16 -16.69 17.98
C CYS A 134 -2.82 -15.32 18.23
N ARG A 135 -2.05 -14.22 18.13
CA ARG A 135 -2.60 -12.85 18.21
C ARG A 135 -3.14 -12.37 16.87
N LYS A 136 -2.78 -13.01 15.76
CA LYS A 136 -3.14 -12.57 14.42
C LYS A 136 -4.26 -13.41 13.82
N PHE A 137 -4.98 -12.80 12.89
CA PHE A 137 -6.10 -13.41 12.19
C PHE A 137 -6.30 -12.76 10.83
N TYR A 138 -6.95 -13.48 9.93
CA TYR A 138 -7.36 -12.98 8.63
C TYR A 138 -8.82 -12.56 8.65
N VAL A 139 -9.13 -11.39 8.09
CA VAL A 139 -10.49 -10.96 7.77
C VAL A 139 -10.66 -11.00 6.27
N CYS A 140 -11.72 -11.66 5.79
CA CYS A 140 -12.05 -11.70 4.38
C CYS A 140 -13.14 -10.65 4.09
N ILE A 141 -12.80 -9.63 3.30
CA ILE A 141 -13.69 -8.53 2.94
C ILE A 141 -14.16 -8.71 1.50
N ALA A 142 -15.46 -8.57 1.24
CA ALA A 142 -15.98 -8.55 -0.12
C ALA A 142 -15.60 -7.24 -0.83
N THR A 143 -14.68 -7.32 -1.80
CA THR A 143 -14.31 -6.20 -2.67
C THR A 143 -15.08 -6.35 -3.98
N PHE A 144 -15.99 -5.42 -4.27
CA PHE A 144 -16.80 -5.41 -5.49
C PHE A 144 -16.02 -4.74 -6.62
N HIS A 145 -15.83 -5.45 -7.73
CA HIS A 145 -15.24 -4.90 -8.95
C HIS A 145 -16.32 -4.27 -9.83
N ASP A 146 -17.45 -4.98 -9.99
CA ASP A 146 -18.64 -4.54 -10.74
C ASP A 146 -19.92 -4.94 -9.99
N ASN A 147 -21.09 -4.50 -10.46
CA ASN A 147 -22.40 -4.72 -9.80
C ASN A 147 -22.78 -6.19 -9.53
N ASN A 148 -22.08 -7.18 -10.09
CA ASN A 148 -22.32 -8.61 -9.89
C ASN A 148 -21.06 -9.45 -9.61
N ASN A 149 -19.87 -8.84 -9.54
CA ASN A 149 -18.62 -9.58 -9.35
C ASN A 149 -17.86 -9.05 -8.12
N TYR A 150 -17.60 -9.93 -7.16
CA TYR A 150 -16.85 -9.63 -5.96
C TYR A 150 -15.73 -10.65 -5.77
N VAL A 151 -14.63 -10.20 -5.18
CA VAL A 151 -13.56 -11.05 -4.68
C VAL A 151 -13.50 -10.93 -3.16
N MET A 152 -13.26 -12.04 -2.47
CA MET A 152 -12.96 -12.00 -1.04
C MET A 152 -11.47 -11.69 -0.86
N SER A 153 -11.19 -10.45 -0.47
CA SER A 153 -9.83 -9.95 -0.25
C SER A 153 -9.42 -10.17 1.21
N PRO A 154 -8.33 -10.91 1.47
CA PRO A 154 -7.85 -11.15 2.84
C PRO A 154 -7.13 -9.93 3.40
N ARG A 155 -7.34 -9.66 4.69
CA ARG A 155 -6.61 -8.68 5.50
C ARG A 155 -5.98 -9.38 6.70
N HIS A 156 -4.67 -9.22 6.88
CA HIS A 156 -3.96 -9.73 8.04
C HIS A 156 -4.02 -8.69 9.17
N LEU A 157 -4.70 -9.02 10.25
CA LEU A 157 -4.91 -8.13 11.39
C LEU A 157 -4.39 -8.78 12.66
N ALA A 158 -4.22 -7.97 13.70
CA ALA A 158 -3.81 -8.43 15.02
C ALA A 158 -4.81 -7.98 16.08
N CYS A 159 -5.00 -8.83 17.09
CA CYS A 159 -5.68 -8.46 18.31
C CYS A 159 -4.92 -7.37 19.06
N GLU A 160 -5.67 -6.57 19.82
CA GLU A 160 -5.12 -5.57 20.71
C GLU A 160 -4.11 -6.20 21.69
N TYR A 161 -3.22 -5.37 22.24
CA TYR A 161 -2.13 -5.87 23.08
C TYR A 161 -2.68 -6.67 24.29
N GLY A 162 -2.15 -7.88 24.49
CA GLY A 162 -2.55 -8.79 25.56
C GLY A 162 -3.66 -9.78 25.20
N ARG A 163 -4.31 -9.63 24.04
CA ARG A 163 -5.42 -10.50 23.59
C ARG A 163 -5.00 -11.43 22.46
N VAL A 164 -5.70 -12.57 22.34
CA VAL A 164 -5.50 -13.59 21.30
C VAL A 164 -6.81 -13.87 20.56
N PHE A 165 -6.72 -14.39 19.34
CA PHE A 165 -7.90 -14.67 18.52
C PHE A 165 -8.55 -16.00 18.91
N ASP A 166 -9.82 -15.95 19.31
CA ASP A 166 -10.64 -17.13 19.58
C ASP A 166 -11.42 -17.55 18.32
N SER A 167 -11.04 -18.69 17.75
CA SER A 167 -11.69 -19.26 16.57
C SER A 167 -13.10 -19.80 16.84
N LYS A 168 -13.50 -20.01 18.10
CA LYS A 168 -14.86 -20.48 18.45
C LYS A 168 -15.87 -19.35 18.40
N THR A 169 -15.49 -18.18 18.89
CA THR A 169 -16.33 -16.97 18.90
C THR A 169 -16.07 -16.06 17.69
N ASN A 170 -14.94 -16.22 17.00
CA ASN A 170 -14.43 -15.35 15.95
C ASN A 170 -14.09 -13.92 16.44
N GLU A 171 -13.65 -13.80 17.69
CA GLU A 171 -13.34 -12.52 18.35
C GLU A 171 -11.99 -12.57 19.06
N CYS A 172 -11.45 -11.39 19.41
CA CYS A 172 -10.26 -11.29 20.24
C CYS A 172 -10.66 -11.40 21.71
N ASP A 173 -10.10 -12.38 22.42
CA ASP A 173 -10.39 -12.64 23.82
C ASP A 173 -9.11 -12.66 24.68
N GLU A 174 -9.30 -12.64 25.99
CA GLU A 174 -8.23 -12.85 26.96
C GLU A 174 -7.66 -14.27 26.81
N VAL A 175 -6.36 -14.41 27.04
CA VAL A 175 -5.62 -15.66 26.83
C VAL A 175 -6.24 -16.82 27.62
N GLU A 176 -6.76 -16.55 28.82
CA GLU A 176 -7.36 -17.56 29.70
C GLU A 176 -8.66 -18.15 29.14
N ASN A 177 -9.38 -17.41 28.30
CA ASN A 177 -10.65 -17.84 27.71
C ASN A 177 -10.43 -18.71 26.46
N VAL A 178 -9.26 -18.60 25.82
CA VAL A 178 -8.95 -19.29 24.57
C VAL A 178 -8.19 -20.59 24.85
N ILE A 179 -8.94 -21.62 25.23
CA ILE A 179 -8.38 -22.95 25.57
C ILE A 179 -7.96 -23.70 24.29
N GLY A 180 -6.67 -24.02 24.16
CA GLY A 180 -6.14 -24.97 23.17
C GLY A 180 -5.05 -24.47 22.22
N TRP A 181 -4.20 -23.54 22.66
CA TRP A 181 -2.94 -23.21 21.98
C TRP A 181 -1.76 -23.86 22.70
#